data_AF-A0A2D6Q5P0-F1
#
_entry.id   AF-A0A2D6Q5P0-F1
#
_cell.length_a   1.000
_cell.length_b   1.000
_cell.length_c   1.000
_cell.angle_alpha   90.00
_cell.angle_beta   90.00
_cell.angle_gamma   90.00
#
_symmetry.space_group_name_H-M   'P 1'
#
loop_
_entity.id
_entity.type
_entity.pdbx_description
1 polymer ?
#
loop_
_entity_poly.entity_id
_entity_poly.type
_entity_poly.pdbx_seq_one_letter_code
_entity_poly.pdbx_strand_id
1 'polypeptide(L)' 'MEIEVEVRGPLTDNQHQELLSFLKENSKYLGRKERQMLCCMDLEALKNDDGSGLDVRSKITNGRAELSIKKGK' A
#
# COMPACT_ATOMS: atom_id res chain seq x y z
N MET A 1 11.83 12.74 -2.72
CA MET A 1 10.64 12.14 -3.34
C MET A 1 11.07 10.81 -3.92
N GLU A 2 10.60 9.71 -3.36
CA GLU A 2 10.93 8.37 -3.84
C GLU A 2 9.83 7.91 -4.80
N ILE A 3 10.22 7.29 -5.92
CA ILE A 3 9.27 6.74 -6.89
C ILE A 3 8.98 5.30 -6.47
N GLU A 4 7.74 5.05 -6.04
CA GLU A 4 7.24 3.70 -5.79
C GLU A 4 6.47 3.22 -7.04
N VAL A 5 6.86 2.06 -7.57
CA VAL A 5 6.12 1.39 -8.64
C VAL A 5 5.43 0.16 -8.06
N GLU A 6 4.13 0.06 -8.25
CA GLU A 6 3.30 -1.03 -7.73
C GLU A 6 2.37 -1.55 -8.81
N VAL A 7 2.33 -2.86 -8.99
CA VAL A 7 1.36 -3.54 -9.86
C VAL A 7 0.28 -4.15 -9.00
N ARG A 8 -0.98 -3.86 -9.29
CA ARG A 8 -2.15 -4.33 -8.54
C ARG A 8 -3.12 -5.05 -9.45
N GLY A 9 -3.67 -6.15 -8.95
CA GLY A 9 -4.77 -6.88 -9.59
C GLY A 9 -5.38 -7.86 -8.59
N PRO A 10 -6.63 -8.28 -8.80
CA PRO A 10 -7.22 -9.33 -7.99
C PRO A 10 -6.46 -10.64 -8.22
N LEU A 11 -6.28 -11.41 -7.15
CA LEU A 11 -5.78 -12.77 -7.20
C LEU A 11 -6.81 -13.68 -6.52
N THR A 12 -7.12 -14.79 -7.18
CA THR A 12 -7.77 -15.92 -6.50
C THR A 12 -6.81 -16.54 -5.50
N ASP A 13 -7.33 -17.34 -4.56
CA ASP A 13 -6.49 -18.05 -3.59
C ASP A 13 -5.45 -18.95 -4.28
N ASN A 14 -5.85 -19.64 -5.35
CA ASN A 14 -4.94 -20.50 -6.12
C ASN A 14 -3.79 -19.71 -6.75
N GLN A 15 -4.11 -18.60 -7.43
CA GLN A 15 -3.09 -17.72 -8.04
C GLN A 15 -2.16 -17.10 -6.99
N HIS A 16 -2.69 -16.77 -5.81
CA HIS A 16 -1.88 -16.26 -4.71
C HIS A 16 -0.89 -17.33 -4.20
N GLN A 17 -1.31 -18.59 -4.07
CA GLN A 17 -0.38 -19.67 -3.69
C GLN A 17 0.69 -19.92 -4.75
N GLU A 18 0.33 -19.92 -6.03
CA GLU A 18 1.29 -20.05 -7.14
C GLU A 18 2.34 -18.92 -7.11
N LEU A 19 1.90 -17.68 -6.92
CA LEU A 19 2.79 -16.53 -6.79
C LEU A 19 3.73 -16.68 -5.57
N LEU A 20 3.22 -17.13 -4.43
CA LEU A 20 4.03 -17.36 -3.24
C LEU A 20 5.10 -18.45 -3.46
N SER A 21 4.74 -19.55 -4.12
CA SER A 21 5.70 -20.61 -4.47
C SER A 21 6.78 -20.08 -5.42
N PHE A 22 6.37 -19.41 -6.49
CA PHE A 22 7.30 -18.79 -7.43
C PHE A 22 8.27 -17.82 -6.74
N LEU A 23 7.76 -16.95 -5.86
CA LEU A 23 8.59 -15.96 -5.15
C LEU A 23 9.55 -16.58 -4.13
N LYS A 24 9.25 -17.77 -3.58
CA LYS A 24 10.15 -18.48 -2.68
C LYS A 24 11.29 -19.17 -3.43
N GLU A 25 11.02 -19.64 -4.64
CA GLU A 25 11.99 -20.37 -5.47
C GLU A 25 12.87 -19.44 -6.30
N ASN A 26 12.28 -18.39 -6.89
CA ASN A 26 12.91 -17.56 -7.92
C ASN A 26 13.22 -16.13 -7.45
N SER A 27 12.81 -15.76 -6.23
CA SER A 27 12.92 -14.38 -5.73
C SER A 27 13.07 -14.39 -4.20
N LYS A 28 12.91 -13.21 -3.58
CA LYS A 28 12.94 -13.07 -2.12
C LYS A 28 11.56 -12.71 -1.60
N TYR A 29 10.86 -13.70 -1.03
CA TYR A 29 9.67 -13.43 -0.23
C TYR A 29 10.07 -12.84 1.12
N LEU A 30 9.83 -11.54 1.31
CA LEU A 30 10.20 -10.82 2.54
C LEU A 30 9.27 -11.11 3.74
N GLY A 31 8.18 -11.83 3.52
CA GLY A 31 7.21 -12.19 4.55
C GLY A 31 5.84 -11.55 4.35
N ARG A 32 4.86 -12.09 5.08
CA ARG A 32 3.50 -11.55 5.12
C ARG A 32 3.51 -10.21 5.85
N LYS A 33 2.82 -9.22 5.28
CA LYS A 33 2.56 -7.94 5.93
C LYS A 33 1.10 -7.92 6.39
N GLU A 34 0.89 -7.96 7.69
CA GLU A 34 -0.42 -7.74 8.30
C GLU A 34 -0.59 -6.25 8.50
N ARG A 35 -1.60 -5.69 7.85
CA ARG A 35 -1.81 -4.24 7.80
C ARG A 35 -3.21 -3.89 8.27
N GLN A 36 -3.26 -3.07 9.29
CA GLN A 36 -4.44 -2.31 9.67
C GLN A 36 -4.25 -0.89 9.15
N MET A 37 -5.25 -0.36 8.45
CA MET A 37 -5.14 0.93 7.78
C MET A 37 -6.32 1.80 8.18
N LEU A 38 -6.01 3.01 8.65
CA LEU A 38 -6.98 4.06 8.83
C LEU A 38 -6.74 5.10 7.73
N CYS A 39 -7.72 5.26 6.85
CA CYS A 39 -7.68 6.32 5.86
C CYS A 39 -8.05 7.63 6.56
N CYS A 40 -7.10 8.54 6.65
CA CYS A 40 -7.31 9.84 7.27
C CYS A 40 -7.29 10.88 6.16
N MET A 41 -8.43 11.14 5.51
CA MET A 41 -8.58 12.33 4.67
C MET A 41 -9.94 12.97 4.88
N ASP A 42 -10.08 14.29 4.95
CA ASP A 42 -9.11 15.41 5.06
C ASP A 42 -9.93 16.62 5.56
N LEU A 43 -9.34 17.72 6.05
CA LEU A 43 -10.18 18.82 6.55
C LEU A 43 -9.98 20.19 5.91
N GLU A 44 -8.80 20.55 5.42
CA GLU A 44 -8.57 21.89 4.83
C GLU A 44 -7.81 21.84 3.49
N ALA A 45 -7.05 20.77 3.19
CA ALA A 45 -6.52 20.50 1.86
C ALA A 45 -7.58 19.90 0.89
N LEU A 46 -8.69 19.39 1.47
CA LEU A 46 -9.97 19.09 0.83
C LEU A 46 -10.78 20.36 0.48
N LYS A 47 -10.37 21.57 0.91
CA LYS A 47 -11.19 22.80 0.84
C LYS A 47 -10.71 23.92 -0.10
N ASN A 48 -9.43 23.98 -0.50
CA ASN A 48 -8.89 25.08 -1.33
C ASN A 48 -8.38 24.64 -2.72
N ASP A 49 -8.10 23.35 -2.88
CA ASP A 49 -7.62 22.66 -4.07
C ASP A 49 -6.30 23.19 -4.70
N ASP A 50 -5.46 22.33 -5.23
CA ASP A 50 -5.90 21.21 -6.03
C ASP A 50 -5.91 19.86 -5.34
N GLY A 51 -5.25 19.63 -4.18
CA GLY A 51 -5.43 18.50 -3.23
C GLY A 51 -5.47 17.07 -3.82
N SER A 52 -5.37 16.96 -5.14
CA SER A 52 -6.00 15.94 -5.95
C SER A 52 -4.96 14.90 -6.24
N GLY A 53 -5.35 13.67 -5.99
CA GLY A 53 -4.43 12.55 -6.03
C GLY A 53 -3.43 12.54 -4.87
N LEU A 54 -3.57 13.39 -3.83
CA LEU A 54 -2.90 13.16 -2.55
C LEU A 54 -3.69 12.16 -1.72
N ASP A 55 -2.98 11.20 -1.13
CA ASP A 55 -3.58 10.11 -0.36
C ASP A 55 -2.78 9.94 0.93
N VAL A 56 -3.33 10.49 2.02
CA VAL A 56 -2.73 10.46 3.36
C VAL A 56 -3.36 9.34 4.18
N ARG A 57 -2.52 8.45 4.70
CA ARG A 57 -2.96 7.27 5.45
C ARG A 57 -2.09 7.03 6.66
N SER A 58 -2.73 6.79 7.80
CA SER A 58 -2.08 6.17 8.94
C SER A 58 -2.28 4.66 8.85
N LYS A 59 -1.22 3.88 9.01
CA LYS A 59 -1.29 2.42 8.96
C LYS A 59 -0.39 1.81 10.02
N ILE A 60 -0.80 0.68 10.55
CA ILE A 60 0.03 -0.19 11.37
C ILE A 60 0.35 -1.42 10.52
N THR A 61 1.63 -1.65 10.25
CA THR A 61 2.10 -2.86 9.56
C THR A 61 2.95 -3.67 10.54
N ASN A 62 2.52 -4.90 10.86
CA ASN A 62 3.22 -5.78 11.80
C ASN A 62 3.58 -5.09 13.14
N GLY A 63 2.63 -4.37 13.73
CA GLY A 63 2.80 -3.66 15.00
C GLY A 63 3.59 -2.33 14.93
N ARG A 64 4.09 -1.95 13.75
CA ARG A 64 4.78 -0.67 13.54
C ARG A 64 3.86 0.35 12.90
N ALA A 65 3.73 1.51 13.53
CA ALA A 65 2.97 2.63 13.00
C ALA A 65 3.76 3.35 11.89
N GLU A 66 3.07 3.67 10.80
CA GLU A 66 3.61 4.33 9.62
C GLU A 66 2.61 5.40 9.12
N LEU A 67 3.10 6.59 8.81
CA LEU A 67 2.36 7.61 8.07
C LEU A 67 2.77 7.55 6.60
N SER A 68 1.79 7.41 5.70
CA SER A 68 2.01 7.26 4.26
C SER A 68 1.34 8.42 3.54
N ILE A 69 2.10 9.17 2.74
CA ILE A 69 1.60 10.26 1.90
C ILE A 69 1.95 9.91 0.45
N LYS A 70 0.94 9.66 -0.38
CA LYS A 70 1.12 9.34 -1.81
C LYS A 70 0.56 10.48 -2.68
N LYS A 71 1.22 10.82 -3.78
CA LYS A 71 0.77 11.84 -4.76
C LYS A 71 0.69 11.21 -6.16
N GLY A 72 -0.41 11.41 -6.87
CA GLY A 72 -0.56 11.03 -8.28
C GLY A 72 -1.23 9.67 -8.52
N LYS A 73 -2.30 9.37 -7.79
CA LYS A 73 -3.28 8.40 -8.31
C LYS A 73 -3.99 8.97 -9.53
#